data_AF-A0A7H0MHP7-F1
#
_entry.id   AF-A0A7H0MHP7-F1
#
_cell.length_a   1.000
_cell.length_b   1.000
_cell.length_c   1.000
_cell.angle_alpha   90.00
_cell.angle_beta   90.00
_cell.angle_gamma   90.00
#
_symmetry.space_group_name_H-M   'P 1'
#
loop_
_entity.id
_entity.type
_entity.pdbx_description
1 polymer ?
#
loop_
_entity_poly.entity_id
_entity_poly.type
_entity_poly.pdbx_seq_one_letter_code
_entity_poly.pdbx_strand_id
1 'polypeptide(L)'
;MLKPALAIEIWHSDTVWANQGMCSATFTLDSGTEPVGELDIGIELVNARQEVVSVDHLTVAPFGTSEATRYQTTYAEGEHYCDDTLSIRITSLAEVDSGVHKRLPLSLITPRHFRPFTIVTAPRDK
;
A
#
# COMPACT_ATOMS: atom_id res chain seq x y z
N MET A 1 -7.58 30.29 5.83
CA MET A 1 -7.66 28.89 6.30
C MET A 1 -6.46 28.16 5.72
N LEU A 2 -5.59 27.58 6.56
CA LEU A 2 -4.53 26.68 6.08
C LEU A 2 -5.23 25.42 5.56
N LYS A 3 -4.98 25.04 4.31
CA LYS A 3 -5.40 23.72 3.81
C LYS A 3 -4.68 22.69 4.69
N PRO A 4 -5.37 21.71 5.29
CA PRO A 4 -4.67 20.61 5.95
C PRO A 4 -3.69 20.01 4.95
N ALA A 5 -2.45 19.77 5.39
CA ALA A 5 -1.47 19.10 4.56
C ALA A 5 -2.02 17.69 4.27
N LEU A 6 -2.16 17.34 3.00
CA LEU A 6 -2.53 15.99 2.57
C LEU A 6 -1.64 14.98 3.33
N ALA A 7 -2.25 14.12 4.13
CA ALA A 7 -1.56 13.09 4.90
C ALA A 7 -2.20 11.75 4.54
N ILE A 8 -1.40 10.89 3.90
CA ILE A 8 -1.81 9.56 3.48
C ILE A 8 -1.11 8.57 4.37
N GLU A 9 -1.87 7.77 5.09
CA GLU A 9 -1.33 6.59 5.78
C GLU A 9 -1.34 5.41 4.82
N ILE A 10 -0.33 4.54 4.90
CA ILE A 10 -0.27 3.30 4.13
C ILE A 10 0.21 2.16 5.02
N TRP A 11 -0.40 0.99 4.88
CA TRP A 11 0.09 -0.25 5.49
C TRP A 11 -0.11 -1.45 4.58
N HIS A 12 0.72 -2.46 4.80
CA HIS A 12 0.48 -3.80 4.28
C HIS A 12 -0.65 -4.45 5.09
N SER A 13 -1.71 -4.85 4.39
CA SER A 13 -2.94 -5.38 5.00
C SER A 13 -3.00 -6.89 4.97
N ASP A 14 -2.50 -7.52 3.90
CA ASP A 14 -2.49 -8.98 3.77
C ASP A 14 -1.57 -9.43 2.64
N THR A 15 -1.19 -10.71 2.66
CA THR A 15 -0.55 -11.38 1.52
C THR A 15 -1.34 -12.64 1.19
N VAL A 16 -1.84 -12.72 -0.03
CA VAL A 16 -2.57 -13.89 -0.52
C VAL A 16 -1.79 -14.60 -1.62
N TRP A 17 -1.99 -15.90 -1.75
CA TRP A 17 -1.37 -16.67 -2.83
C TRP A 17 -2.14 -16.43 -4.15
N ALA A 18 -1.44 -16.05 -5.22
CA ALA A 18 -2.00 -15.46 -6.44
C ALA A 18 -1.89 -16.35 -7.70
N ASN A 19 -1.72 -17.67 -7.54
CA ASN A 19 -1.46 -18.62 -8.63
C ASN A 19 0.01 -18.71 -9.09
N GLN A 20 0.43 -19.91 -9.52
CA GLN A 20 1.71 -20.17 -10.19
C GLN A 20 2.97 -19.78 -9.38
N GLY A 21 2.91 -19.87 -8.05
CA GLY A 21 4.05 -19.52 -7.18
C GLY A 21 4.15 -18.03 -6.85
N MET A 22 3.18 -17.21 -7.29
CA MET A 22 3.11 -15.79 -7.01
C MET A 22 2.31 -15.51 -5.73
N CYS A 23 2.63 -14.40 -5.08
CA CYS A 23 1.80 -13.82 -4.03
C CYS A 23 1.35 -12.41 -4.43
N SER A 24 0.19 -12.00 -3.91
CA SER A 24 -0.37 -10.67 -4.05
C SER A 24 -0.36 -9.99 -2.69
N ALA A 25 0.50 -8.98 -2.55
CA ALA A 25 0.57 -8.13 -1.37
C ALA A 25 -0.50 -7.03 -1.50
N THR A 26 -1.37 -6.96 -0.50
CA THR A 26 -2.44 -5.97 -0.41
C THR A 26 -1.98 -4.79 0.45
N PHE A 27 -2.09 -3.58 -0.08
CA PHE A 27 -1.82 -2.35 0.66
C PHE A 27 -3.10 -1.55 0.82
N THR A 28 -3.34 -1.04 2.03
CA THR A 28 -4.46 -0.12 2.30
C THR A 28 -3.92 1.26 2.58
N LEU A 29 -4.61 2.26 2.03
CA LEU A 29 -4.33 3.67 2.18
C LEU A 29 -5.51 4.38 2.85
N ASP A 30 -5.21 5.39 3.66
CA ASP A 30 -6.19 6.23 4.37
C ASP A 30 -5.80 7.71 4.24
N SER A 31 -6.74 8.56 3.83
CA SER A 31 -6.52 10.01 3.69
C SER A 31 -7.25 10.85 4.74
N GLY A 32 -7.92 10.22 5.72
CA GLY A 32 -8.69 10.93 6.73
C GLY A 32 -9.84 11.79 6.17
N THR A 33 -10.37 11.46 4.99
CA THR A 33 -11.36 12.21 4.18
C THR A 33 -10.86 13.43 3.42
N GLU A 34 -9.55 13.59 3.27
CA GLU A 34 -9.02 14.51 2.27
C GLU A 34 -9.07 13.85 0.88
N PRO A 35 -9.65 14.50 -0.14
CA PRO A 35 -9.68 13.96 -1.50
C PRO A 35 -8.27 13.77 -2.06
N VAL A 36 -8.03 12.58 -2.62
CA VAL A 36 -6.77 12.20 -3.25
C VAL A 36 -7.04 11.78 -4.69
N GLY A 37 -6.28 12.34 -5.63
CA GLY A 37 -6.28 11.91 -7.02
C GLY A 37 -5.69 10.51 -7.19
N GLU A 38 -5.53 10.09 -8.45
CA GLU A 38 -4.80 8.86 -8.74
C GLU A 38 -3.34 9.02 -8.29
N LEU A 39 -2.78 7.99 -7.65
CA LEU A 39 -1.39 7.99 -7.22
C LEU A 39 -0.61 6.88 -7.91
N ASP A 40 0.65 7.20 -8.19
CA ASP A 40 1.69 6.24 -8.52
C ASP A 40 2.74 6.26 -7.40
N ILE A 41 2.93 5.11 -6.73
CA ILE A 41 3.84 4.97 -5.60
C ILE A 41 4.93 3.98 -5.96
N GLY A 42 6.15 4.49 -6.17
CA GLY A 42 7.31 3.62 -6.38
C GLY A 42 7.73 2.93 -5.08
N ILE A 43 7.94 1.62 -5.16
CA ILE A 43 8.37 0.78 -4.03
C ILE A 43 9.55 -0.12 -4.41
N GLU A 44 10.33 -0.48 -3.40
CA GLU A 44 11.37 -1.49 -3.49
C GLU A 44 11.15 -2.55 -2.41
N LEU A 45 11.32 -3.82 -2.79
CA LEU A 45 11.46 -4.91 -1.83
C LEU A 45 12.94 -4.99 -1.46
N VAL A 46 13.24 -4.92 -0.18
CA VAL A 46 14.61 -4.93 0.33
C VAL A 46 14.80 -6.03 1.35
N ASN A 47 15.98 -6.66 1.32
CA ASN A 47 16.34 -7.65 2.33
C ASN A 47 16.82 -6.99 3.63
N ALA A 48 17.16 -7.79 4.64
CA ALA A 48 17.68 -7.31 5.92
C ALA A 48 18.97 -6.46 5.82
N ARG A 49 19.71 -6.55 4.71
CA ARG A 49 20.90 -5.73 4.42
C ARG A 49 20.59 -4.45 3.64
N GLN A 50 19.31 -4.15 3.40
CA GLN A 50 18.82 -3.02 2.59
C GLN A 50 19.18 -3.11 1.10
N GLU A 51 19.57 -4.30 0.63
CA GLU A 51 19.80 -4.58 -0.79
C GLU A 51 18.46 -4.76 -1.50
N VAL A 52 18.34 -4.16 -2.69
CA VAL A 52 17.11 -4.24 -3.50
C VAL A 52 16.99 -5.63 -4.11
N VAL A 53 15.84 -6.27 -3.86
CA VAL A 53 15.45 -7.57 -4.43
C VAL A 53 14.53 -7.36 -5.63
N SER A 54 13.60 -6.41 -5.54
CA SER A 54 12.66 -6.07 -6.62
C SER A 54 12.27 -4.60 -6.56
N VAL A 55 11.85 -4.04 -7.71
CA VAL A 55 11.33 -2.68 -7.86
C VAL A 55 9.95 -2.77 -8.48
N ASP A 56 8.98 -2.02 -7.95
CA ASP A 56 7.60 -2.07 -8.39
C ASP A 56 6.90 -0.71 -8.20
N HIS A 57 5.67 -0.61 -8.72
CA HIS A 57 4.81 0.56 -8.61
C HIS A 57 3.42 0.17 -8.13
N LEU A 58 2.90 0.91 -7.14
CA LEU A 58 1.51 0.79 -6.72
C LEU A 58 0.66 1.85 -7.42
N THR A 59 -0.26 1.41 -8.27
CA THR A 59 -1.27 2.27 -8.90
C THR A 59 -2.50 2.37 -8.01
N VAL A 60 -2.76 3.54 -7.44
CA VAL A 60 -3.85 3.76 -6.49
C VAL A 60 -4.93 4.61 -7.15
N ALA A 61 -6.13 4.06 -7.26
CA ALA A 61 -7.28 4.81 -7.79
C ALA A 61 -7.69 5.95 -6.83
N PRO A 62 -8.30 7.04 -7.36
CA PRO A 62 -8.76 8.17 -6.54
C PRO A 62 -9.65 7.76 -5.36
N PHE A 63 -9.52 8.46 -4.23
CA PHE A 63 -10.27 8.17 -3.00
C PHE A 63 -10.39 9.39 -2.08
N GLY A 64 -10.97 9.21 -0.89
CA GLY A 64 -11.00 10.22 0.17
C GLY A 64 -12.09 11.27 0.04
N THR A 65 -13.01 11.16 -0.92
CA THR A 65 -14.10 12.15 -1.13
C THR A 65 -15.23 12.09 -0.10
N SER A 66 -15.27 11.04 0.72
CA SER A 66 -16.27 10.80 1.77
C SER A 66 -15.76 9.78 2.78
N GLU A 67 -16.45 9.60 3.90
CA GLU A 67 -16.16 8.50 4.85
C GLU A 67 -16.26 7.12 4.20
N ALA A 68 -17.20 6.93 3.26
CA ALA A 68 -17.36 5.64 2.55
C ALA A 68 -16.20 5.35 1.58
N THR A 69 -15.47 6.38 1.16
CA THR A 69 -14.31 6.29 0.26
C THR A 69 -13.01 6.70 0.97
N ARG A 70 -13.01 6.75 2.31
CA ARG A 70 -11.85 7.13 3.13
C ARG A 70 -10.64 6.23 2.86
N TYR A 71 -10.90 4.96 2.60
CA TYR A 71 -9.87 3.97 2.33
C TYR A 71 -9.78 3.62 0.84
N GLN A 72 -8.58 3.26 0.42
CA GLN A 72 -8.34 2.63 -0.88
C GLN A 72 -7.42 1.43 -0.71
N THR A 73 -7.57 0.45 -1.61
CA THR A 73 -6.71 -0.73 -1.68
C THR A 73 -5.98 -0.76 -3.02
N THR A 74 -4.71 -1.17 -2.98
CA THR A 74 -3.91 -1.48 -4.16
C THR A 74 -3.14 -2.78 -3.92
N TYR A 75 -2.65 -3.38 -5.00
CA TYR A 75 -1.97 -4.67 -4.97
C TYR A 75 -0.62 -4.58 -5.65
N ALA A 76 0.28 -5.47 -5.24
CA ALA A 76 1.50 -5.76 -5.95
C ALA A 76 1.74 -7.26 -5.98
N GLU A 77 2.07 -7.80 -7.15
CA GLU A 77 2.07 -9.25 -7.40
C GLU A 77 3.42 -9.72 -7.93
N GLY A 78 3.91 -10.83 -7.37
CA GLY A 78 5.30 -11.25 -7.57
C GLY A 78 5.67 -12.46 -6.73
N GLU A 79 6.63 -13.27 -7.20
CA GLU A 79 7.19 -14.37 -6.41
C GLU A 79 7.83 -13.84 -5.11
N HIS A 80 8.46 -12.66 -5.17
CA HIS A 80 9.12 -12.03 -4.02
C HIS A 80 8.16 -11.61 -2.91
N TYR A 81 6.89 -11.35 -3.20
CA TYR A 81 5.91 -11.01 -2.16
C TYR A 81 5.52 -12.22 -1.29
N CYS A 82 5.95 -13.43 -1.66
CA CYS A 82 5.81 -14.62 -0.81
C CYS A 82 6.88 -14.72 0.29
N ASP A 83 7.93 -13.89 0.25
CA ASP A 83 9.00 -13.87 1.26
C ASP A 83 8.69 -12.84 2.34
N ASP A 84 8.27 -13.32 3.51
CA ASP A 84 7.92 -12.49 4.67
C ASP A 84 9.15 -11.92 5.41
N THR A 85 10.36 -12.21 4.95
CA THR A 85 11.61 -11.63 5.49
C THR A 85 12.01 -10.32 4.79
N LEU A 86 11.36 -9.99 3.67
CA LEU A 86 11.59 -8.75 2.94
C LEU A 86 10.82 -7.58 3.56
N SER A 87 11.31 -6.37 3.33
CA SER A 87 10.67 -5.12 3.73
C SER A 87 10.35 -4.26 2.51
N ILE A 88 9.32 -3.42 2.62
CA ILE A 88 8.96 -2.46 1.58
C ILE A 88 9.59 -1.10 1.90
N ARG A 89 10.31 -0.53 0.93
CA ARG A 89 10.84 0.83 0.97
C ARG A 89 10.11 1.67 -0.08
N ILE A 90 9.41 2.72 0.36
CA ILE A 90 8.78 3.68 -0.54
C ILE A 90 9.85 4.62 -1.08
N THR A 91 9.96 4.73 -2.41
CA THR A 91 11.02 5.49 -3.09
C THR A 91 10.49 6.70 -3.85
N SER A 92 9.23 6.69 -4.28
CA SER A 92 8.62 7.83 -4.95
C SER A 92 7.11 7.92 -4.72
N LEU A 93 6.58 9.12 -4.87
CA LEU A 93 5.15 9.42 -4.83
C LEU A 93 4.85 10.43 -5.93
N ALA A 94 3.85 10.14 -6.75
CA ALA A 94 3.34 11.05 -7.76
C ALA A 94 1.81 11.03 -7.78
N GLU A 95 1.23 12.19 -8.07
CA GLU A 95 -0.17 12.30 -8.51
C GLU A 95 -0.20 12.15 -10.02
N VAL A 96 -1.13 11.33 -10.51
CA VAL A 96 -1.34 11.11 -11.95
C VAL A 96 -2.60 11.86 -12.39
N ASP A 97 -2.42 12.79 -13.31
CA ASP A 97 -3.54 13.48 -13.97
C ASP A 97 -3.37 13.35 -15.48
N SER A 98 -4.31 12.66 -16.12
CA SER A 98 -4.35 12.51 -17.57
C SER A 98 -3.05 11.93 -18.16
N GLY A 99 -2.40 11.02 -17.42
CA GLY A 99 -1.13 10.39 -17.77
C GLY A 99 0.12 11.23 -17.44
N VAL A 100 -0.03 12.41 -16.87
CA VAL A 100 1.10 13.26 -16.41
C VAL A 100 1.39 12.96 -14.94
N HIS A 101 2.62 12.54 -14.65
CA HIS A 101 3.08 12.27 -13.29
C HIS A 101 3.62 13.56 -12.66
N LYS A 102 2.90 14.09 -11.69
CA LYS A 102 3.33 15.22 -10.87
C LYS A 102 3.93 14.68 -9.57
N ARG A 103 5.26 14.80 -9.43
CA ARG A 103 5.97 14.35 -8.23
C ARG A 103 5.46 15.07 -6.97
N LEU A 104 5.21 14.31 -5.93
CA LEU A 104 4.84 14.78 -4.61
C LEU A 104 5.96 14.49 -3.58
N PRO A 105 6.03 15.25 -2.48
CA PRO A 105 6.95 14.94 -1.39
C PRO A 105 6.60 13.63 -0.67
N LEU A 106 7.59 12.79 -0.38
CA LEU A 106 7.40 11.58 0.43
C LEU A 106 6.93 11.87 1.87
N SER A 107 7.09 13.10 2.36
CA SER A 107 6.56 13.49 3.68
C SER A 107 5.04 13.47 3.76
N LEU A 108 4.33 13.37 2.63
CA LEU A 108 2.87 13.22 2.60
C LEU A 108 2.42 11.78 2.89
N ILE A 109 3.31 10.79 2.81
CA ILE A 109 2.98 9.39 3.07
C ILE A 109 3.60 8.92 4.39
N THR A 110 2.78 8.32 5.24
CA THR A 110 3.20 7.77 6.54
C THR A 110 2.99 6.26 6.54
N PRO A 111 4.07 5.47 6.48
CA PRO A 111 3.98 4.02 6.65
C PRO A 111 3.52 3.66 8.07
N ARG A 112 2.60 2.69 8.16
CA ARG A 112 2.13 2.11 9.41
C ARG A 112 2.48 0.62 9.43
N HIS A 113 2.89 0.13 10.60
CA HIS A 113 2.99 -1.31 10.82
C HIS A 113 1.60 -1.83 11.23
N PHE A 114 1.06 -2.75 10.45
CA PHE A 114 -0.20 -3.43 10.74
C PHE A 114 0.01 -4.94 10.68
N ARG A 115 -0.66 -5.68 11.57
CA ARG A 115 -0.66 -7.14 11.57
C ARG A 115 -2.09 -7.64 11.75
N PRO A 116 -2.65 -8.36 10.76
CA PRO A 116 -3.99 -8.93 10.86
C PRO A 116 -4.14 -9.90 12.03
N PHE A 117 -5.37 -10.03 12.52
CA PHE A 117 -5.72 -11.07 13.49
C PHE A 117 -5.73 -12.45 12.86
N THR A 118 -5.30 -13.46 13.62
CA THR A 118 -5.57 -14.86 13.28
C THR A 118 -7.06 -15.16 13.52
N ILE A 119 -7.75 -15.67 12.49
CA ILE A 119 -9.15 -16.08 12.60
C ILE A 119 -9.21 -17.55 13.05
N VAL A 120 -9.95 -17.83 14.13
CA VAL A 120 -10.21 -19.18 14.64
C VAL A 120 -11.71 -19.43 14.72
N THR A 121 -12.12 -20.69 14.59
CA THR A 121 -13.52 -21.10 14.80
C THR A 121 -13.69 -21.67 16.20
N ALA A 122 -14.93 -21.63 16.72
CA ALA A 122 -15.25 -22.33 17.95
C ALA A 122 -14.96 -23.84 17.79
N PRO A 123 -14.59 -24.56 18.87
CA PRO A 123 -14.48 -26.01 18.84
C PRO A 123 -15.75 -26.63 18.25
N ARG A 124 -15.62 -27.61 17.35
CA ARG A 124 -16.79 -28.35 16.86
C ARG A 124 -17.42 -29.11 18.03
N ASP A 125 -18.75 -29.03 18.15
CA ASP A 125 -19.50 -29.89 19.06
C ASP A 125 -19.22 -31.36 18.71
N LYS A 126 -19.01 -32.19 19.73
CA LYS A 126 -18.71 -33.63 19.58
C LYS A 126 -19.91 -34.43 19.07
#